data_AF-A0A2I1DLI4-F1
#
_entry.id   AF-A0A2I1DLI4-F1
#
_cell.length_a   1.000
_cell.length_b   1.000
_cell.length_c   1.000
_cell.angle_alpha   90.00
_cell.angle_beta   90.00
_cell.angle_gamma   90.00
#
_symmetry.space_group_name_H-M   'P 1'
#
loop_
_entity.id
_entity.type
_entity.pdbx_description
1 polymer ?
#
loop_
_entity_poly.entity_id
_entity_poly.type
_entity_poly.pdbx_seq_one_letter_code
_entity_poly.pdbx_strand_id
1 'polypeptide(L)'
;MRGLLDTMRSRGLNPPSDIIDGKVGEFIRFSSNGKASDKSGWLKIFPGRKGAVFGDKRTGLTAGWQAVRDPDLSDTELAVLLKQQAKARCESEKQREAAYLKAATRIRQALDNFDPAEPGHPYLAKKKISPYGAMQDLTGNLVISVRDIYGEIQSLQKISASGRKSFAKGGRMKGGMYWLRDPGDVIYIAEGFGTAASIAESISTGGVVCCFSAGNMLTTAKAIRGKYPRAEIIRALSTFHLSC
;
A
#
# COMPACT_ATOMS: atom_id res chain seq x y z
N MET A 1 25.73 20.87 4.12
CA MET A 1 24.75 20.03 4.86
C MET A 1 24.73 20.25 6.37
N ARG A 2 25.46 21.24 6.94
CA ARG A 2 25.33 21.60 8.38
C ARG A 2 23.85 21.82 8.72
N GLY A 3 23.36 21.17 9.78
CA GLY A 3 21.98 21.31 10.25
C GLY A 3 20.95 20.35 9.63
N LEU A 4 21.26 19.55 8.60
CA LEU A 4 20.31 18.55 8.07
C LEU A 4 20.00 17.48 9.12
N LEU A 5 21.04 16.88 9.73
CA LEU A 5 20.87 15.88 10.79
C LEU A 5 20.12 16.46 11.99
N ASP A 6 20.46 17.69 12.39
CA ASP A 6 19.80 18.37 13.51
C ASP A 6 18.33 18.67 13.20
N THR A 7 18.02 19.05 11.95
CA THR A 7 16.65 19.23 11.50
C THR A 7 15.88 17.91 11.54
N MET A 8 16.48 16.80 11.08
CA MET A 8 15.87 15.48 11.17
C MET A 8 15.60 15.07 12.63
N ARG A 9 16.57 15.28 13.52
CA ARG A 9 16.46 15.00 14.97
C ARG A 9 15.40 15.87 15.65
N SER A 10 15.32 17.15 15.31
CA SER A 10 14.27 18.06 15.82
C SER A 10 12.85 17.63 15.43
N ARG A 11 12.72 16.85 14.35
CA ARG A 11 11.44 16.25 13.90
C ARG A 11 11.24 14.83 14.43
N GLY A 12 12.05 14.39 15.39
CA GLY A 12 11.93 13.08 16.03
C GLY A 12 12.53 11.91 15.25
N LEU A 13 13.39 12.18 14.25
CA LEU A 13 14.09 11.13 13.51
C LEU A 13 15.54 10.99 13.98
N ASN A 14 15.98 9.76 14.21
CA ASN A 14 17.35 9.44 14.60
C ASN A 14 18.08 8.69 13.48
N PRO A 15 18.47 9.36 12.38
CA PRO A 15 19.22 8.72 11.32
C PRO A 15 20.68 8.45 11.72
N PRO A 16 21.34 7.47 11.08
CA PRO A 16 22.79 7.32 11.11
C PRO A 16 23.50 8.60 10.66
N SER A 17 24.63 8.96 11.30
CA SER A 17 25.34 10.21 11.00
C SER A 17 25.91 10.26 9.57
N ASP A 18 26.28 9.11 9.02
CA ASP A 18 26.81 8.92 7.66
C ASP A 18 25.72 8.95 6.57
N ILE A 19 24.43 9.00 6.95
CA ILE A 19 23.32 9.01 5.97
C ILE A 19 23.42 10.18 4.98
N ILE A 20 24.02 11.28 5.42
CA ILE A 20 24.17 12.50 4.64
C ILE A 20 25.17 12.32 3.49
N ASP A 21 26.08 11.35 3.61
CA ASP A 21 27.06 11.05 2.57
C ASP A 21 26.51 10.14 1.47
N GLY A 22 25.28 9.66 1.63
CA GLY A 22 24.63 8.78 0.67
C GLY A 22 24.39 9.39 -0.71
N LYS A 23 23.94 8.52 -1.63
CA LYS A 23 23.74 8.88 -3.03
C LYS A 23 22.72 10.00 -3.20
N VAL A 24 23.14 11.03 -3.94
CA VAL A 24 22.30 12.16 -4.30
C VAL A 24 21.28 11.74 -5.36
N GLY A 25 20.05 12.26 -5.27
CA GLY A 25 18.96 11.96 -6.20
C GLY A 25 18.17 10.68 -5.88
N GLU A 26 18.71 9.79 -5.04
CA GLU A 26 18.08 8.53 -4.64
C GLU A 26 17.46 8.59 -3.24
N PHE A 27 16.53 7.67 -2.96
CA PHE A 27 16.00 7.48 -1.61
C PHE A 27 16.90 6.55 -0.80
N ILE A 28 17.46 7.08 0.28
CA ILE A 28 18.22 6.35 1.28
C ILE A 28 17.25 5.93 2.39
N ARG A 29 17.29 4.66 2.81
CA ARG A 29 16.39 4.07 3.82
C ARG A 29 17.16 3.78 5.11
N PHE A 30 16.58 4.16 6.24
CA PHE A 30 17.18 3.96 7.56
C PHE A 30 16.16 3.51 8.60
N SER A 31 16.67 2.99 9.71
CA SER A 31 15.86 2.59 10.86
C SER A 31 15.42 3.82 11.65
N SER A 32 14.10 3.96 11.84
CA SER A 32 13.48 5.04 12.62
C SER A 32 13.20 4.64 14.07
N ASN A 33 13.38 3.37 14.42
CA ASN A 33 13.10 2.81 15.74
C ASN A 33 14.26 1.96 16.32
N GLY A 34 15.43 2.01 15.70
CA GLY A 34 16.63 1.28 16.13
C GLY A 34 16.72 -0.18 15.68
N LYS A 35 15.66 -0.78 15.10
CA LYS A 35 15.73 -2.16 14.58
C LYS A 35 16.41 -2.19 13.22
N ALA A 36 17.37 -3.10 13.02
CA ALA A 36 18.12 -3.24 11.76
C ALA A 36 17.23 -3.56 10.53
N SER A 37 16.11 -4.25 10.76
CA SER A 37 15.12 -4.57 9.72
C SER A 37 14.18 -3.41 9.38
N ASP A 38 14.15 -2.34 10.20
CA ASP A 38 13.31 -1.18 9.93
C ASP A 38 13.89 -0.32 8.80
N LYS A 39 13.03 -0.01 7.83
CA LYS A 39 13.31 0.84 6.67
C LYS A 39 12.24 1.93 6.51
N SER A 40 11.55 2.27 7.61
CA SER A 40 10.46 3.24 7.61
C SER A 40 10.97 4.67 7.44
N GLY A 41 12.15 4.96 8.00
CA GLY A 41 12.87 6.22 7.81
C GLY A 41 13.43 6.36 6.38
N TRP A 42 13.35 7.56 5.83
CA TRP A 42 13.88 7.86 4.51
C TRP A 42 14.42 9.28 4.36
N LEU A 43 15.41 9.42 3.48
CA LEU A 43 16.05 10.68 3.10
C LEU A 43 16.28 10.66 1.59
N LYS A 44 16.06 11.78 0.91
CA LYS A 44 16.51 12.03 -0.46
C LYS A 44 17.19 13.39 -0.49
N ILE A 45 18.48 13.37 -0.81
CA ILE A 45 19.29 14.58 -0.98
C ILE A 45 19.19 14.99 -2.46
N PHE A 46 18.93 16.26 -2.74
CA PHE A 46 18.84 16.76 -4.11
C PHE A 46 20.23 17.05 -4.71
N PRO A 47 20.37 17.01 -6.05
CA PRO A 47 21.57 17.47 -6.75
C PRO A 47 22.07 18.81 -6.22
N GLY A 48 23.39 18.93 -6.05
CA GLY A 48 24.03 20.11 -5.45
C GLY A 48 24.01 20.17 -3.92
N ARG A 49 23.38 19.19 -3.22
CA ARG A 49 23.37 19.07 -1.74
C ARG A 49 22.88 20.34 -0.98
N LYS A 50 22.12 21.20 -1.66
CA LYS A 50 21.51 22.42 -1.10
C LYS A 50 20.11 22.18 -0.52
N GLY A 51 19.48 21.06 -0.83
CA GLY A 51 18.19 20.69 -0.28
C GLY A 51 18.02 19.18 -0.14
N ALA A 52 17.13 18.78 0.75
CA ALA A 52 16.76 17.39 0.98
C ALA A 52 15.31 17.28 1.42
N VAL A 53 14.70 16.12 1.18
CA VAL A 53 13.42 15.72 1.77
C VAL A 53 13.61 14.46 2.58
N PHE A 54 12.93 14.37 3.72
CA PHE A 54 13.05 13.23 4.62
C PHE A 54 11.72 12.95 5.32
N GLY A 55 11.64 11.78 5.94
CA GLY A 55 10.44 11.40 6.66
C GLY A 55 10.47 10.01 7.25
N ASP A 56 9.32 9.60 7.80
CA ASP A 56 9.06 8.26 8.31
C ASP A 56 7.69 7.79 7.80
N LYS A 57 7.69 6.69 7.04
CA LYS A 57 6.47 6.08 6.50
C LYS A 57 5.52 5.58 7.57
N ARG A 58 6.03 5.23 8.75
CA ARG A 58 5.25 4.68 9.86
C ARG A 58 4.43 5.75 10.56
N THR A 59 5.02 6.92 10.78
CA THR A 59 4.34 8.07 11.41
C THR A 59 3.65 8.98 10.39
N GLY A 60 3.99 8.84 9.10
CA GLY A 60 3.52 9.73 8.04
C GLY A 60 4.31 11.04 7.94
N LEU A 61 5.33 11.25 8.78
CA LEU A 61 6.15 12.45 8.75
C LEU A 61 6.81 12.64 7.37
N THR A 62 6.65 13.83 6.82
CA THR A 62 7.36 14.30 5.62
C THR A 62 7.78 15.74 5.84
N ALA A 63 9.07 16.05 5.66
CA ALA A 63 9.62 17.38 5.81
C ALA A 63 10.71 17.66 4.78
N GLY A 64 10.90 18.93 4.45
CA GLY A 64 12.00 19.43 3.63
C GLY A 64 13.04 20.15 4.49
N TRP A 65 14.29 20.11 4.03
CA TRP A 65 15.40 20.90 4.55
C TRP A 65 16.14 21.57 3.40
N GLN A 66 16.63 22.78 3.65
CA GLN A 66 17.47 23.54 2.72
C GLN A 66 18.65 24.15 3.49
N ALA A 67 19.83 24.12 2.88
CA ALA A 67 21.08 24.62 3.47
C ALA A 67 21.10 26.15 3.61
N VAL A 68 20.47 26.82 2.65
CA VAL A 68 20.23 28.26 2.61
C VAL A 68 18.77 28.39 2.23
N ARG A 69 17.97 29.11 3.03
CA ARG A 69 16.71 29.66 2.51
C ARG A 69 17.15 30.77 1.57
N ASP A 70 17.10 30.54 0.27
CA ASP A 70 17.35 31.60 -0.70
C ASP A 70 16.25 32.64 -0.51
N PRO A 71 16.52 33.83 0.06
CA PRO A 71 15.46 34.80 0.33
C PRO A 71 14.92 35.42 -0.97
N ASP A 72 15.67 35.30 -2.07
CA ASP A 72 15.47 36.08 -3.29
C ASP A 72 15.48 35.21 -4.56
N LEU A 73 14.68 34.13 -4.59
CA LEU A 73 14.34 33.53 -5.89
C LEU A 73 13.51 34.56 -6.65
N SER A 74 14.04 35.08 -7.75
CA SER A 74 13.26 35.92 -8.65
C SER A 74 12.05 35.15 -9.18
N ASP A 75 10.98 35.86 -9.54
CA ASP A 75 9.75 35.24 -10.07
C ASP A 75 10.02 34.30 -11.26
N THR A 76 11.04 34.61 -12.06
CA THR A 76 11.48 33.80 -13.20
C THR A 76 12.16 32.50 -12.75
N GLU A 77 13.02 32.53 -11.73
CA GLU A 77 13.67 31.35 -11.17
C GLU A 77 12.67 30.44 -10.45
N LEU A 78 11.73 31.02 -9.71
CA LEU A 78 10.63 30.28 -9.08
C LEU A 78 9.76 29.59 -10.14
N ALA A 79 9.40 30.28 -11.21
CA ALA A 79 8.61 29.71 -12.31
C ALA A 79 9.32 28.53 -12.99
N VAL A 80 10.65 28.63 -13.20
CA VAL A 80 11.47 27.53 -13.75
C VAL A 80 11.46 26.33 -12.80
N LEU A 81 11.66 26.54 -11.50
CA LEU A 81 11.66 25.46 -10.50
C LEU A 81 10.31 24.75 -10.41
N LEU A 82 9.20 25.50 -10.38
CA LEU A 82 7.85 24.93 -10.36
C LEU A 82 7.59 24.09 -11.63
N LYS A 83 8.02 24.59 -12.80
CA LYS A 83 7.89 23.85 -14.07
C LYS A 83 8.72 22.57 -14.06
N GLN A 84 9.94 22.60 -13.55
CA GLN A 84 10.79 21.41 -13.40
C GLN A 84 10.18 20.41 -12.41
N GLN A 85 9.64 20.87 -11.29
CA GLN A 85 8.96 20.03 -10.30
C GLN A 85 7.71 19.36 -10.88
N ALA A 86 6.88 20.12 -11.61
CA ALA A 86 5.70 19.58 -12.28
C ALA A 86 6.06 18.51 -13.33
N LYS A 87 7.10 18.76 -14.14
CA LYS A 87 7.61 17.78 -15.11
C LYS A 87 8.13 16.52 -14.42
N ALA A 88 8.99 16.66 -13.42
CA ALA A 88 9.54 15.53 -12.67
C ALA A 88 8.46 14.71 -11.97
N ARG A 89 7.43 15.37 -11.43
CA ARG A 89 6.26 14.69 -10.85
C ARG A 89 5.49 13.90 -11.90
N CYS A 90 5.19 14.52 -13.05
CA CYS A 90 4.48 13.86 -14.15
C CYS A 90 5.26 12.64 -14.67
N GLU A 91 6.57 12.77 -14.87
CA GLU A 91 7.44 11.66 -15.29
C GLU A 91 7.49 10.54 -14.24
N SER A 92 7.63 10.88 -12.96
CA SER A 92 7.61 9.89 -11.87
C SER A 92 6.27 9.16 -11.76
N GLU A 93 5.15 9.86 -11.93
CA GLU A 93 3.82 9.25 -11.95
C GLU A 93 3.66 8.30 -13.14
N LYS A 94 4.11 8.69 -14.34
CA LYS A 94 4.13 7.83 -15.53
C LYS A 94 4.98 6.58 -15.34
N GLN A 95 6.21 6.74 -14.82
CA GLN A 95 7.10 5.61 -14.55
C GLN A 95 6.50 4.64 -13.53
N ARG A 96 5.86 5.17 -12.48
CA ARG A 96 5.18 4.35 -11.46
C ARG A 96 4.01 3.58 -12.06
N GLU A 97 3.20 4.22 -12.90
CA GLU A 97 2.07 3.56 -13.55
C GLU A 97 2.55 2.46 -14.49
N ALA A 98 3.57 2.72 -15.32
CA ALA A 98 4.18 1.71 -16.18
C ALA A 98 4.73 0.52 -15.38
N ALA A 99 5.35 0.78 -14.23
CA ALA A 99 5.83 -0.27 -13.34
C ALA A 99 4.68 -1.11 -12.75
N TYR A 100 3.55 -0.48 -12.40
CA TYR A 100 2.36 -1.21 -11.92
C TYR A 100 1.76 -2.08 -13.02
N LEU A 101 1.64 -1.58 -14.25
CA LEU A 101 1.15 -2.37 -15.38
C LEU A 101 2.04 -3.59 -15.63
N LYS A 102 3.36 -3.40 -15.63
CA LYS A 102 4.32 -4.51 -15.78
C LYS A 102 4.18 -5.55 -14.66
N ALA A 103 4.01 -5.10 -13.41
CA ALA A 103 3.81 -6.00 -12.28
C ALA A 103 2.48 -6.77 -12.41
N ALA A 104 1.40 -6.09 -12.78
CA ALA A 104 0.08 -6.69 -12.99
C ALA A 104 0.09 -7.76 -14.08
N THR A 105 0.74 -7.51 -15.23
CA THR A 105 0.90 -8.52 -16.30
C THR A 105 1.60 -9.77 -15.80
N ARG A 106 2.74 -9.62 -15.10
CA ARG A 106 3.47 -10.76 -14.53
C ARG A 106 2.63 -11.52 -13.52
N ILE A 107 1.85 -10.81 -12.70
CA ILE A 107 0.96 -11.44 -11.70
C ILE A 107 -0.16 -12.21 -12.38
N ARG A 108 -0.77 -11.66 -13.42
CA ARG A 108 -1.81 -12.33 -14.22
C ARG A 108 -1.27 -13.63 -14.80
N GLN A 109 -0.11 -13.59 -15.47
CA GLN A 109 0.57 -14.78 -16.01
C GLN A 109 0.88 -15.83 -14.92
N ALA A 110 1.23 -15.39 -13.71
CA ALA A 110 1.47 -16.32 -12.61
C ALA A 110 0.17 -17.00 -12.13
N LEU A 111 -0.94 -16.25 -12.06
CA LEU A 111 -2.24 -16.78 -11.66
C LEU A 111 -2.76 -17.85 -12.61
N ASP A 112 -2.43 -17.77 -13.90
CA ASP A 112 -2.80 -18.77 -14.91
C ASP A 112 -2.17 -20.15 -14.64
N ASN A 113 -1.15 -20.22 -13.78
CA ASN A 113 -0.46 -21.46 -13.40
C ASN A 113 -0.81 -21.93 -11.97
N PHE A 114 -1.76 -21.29 -11.30
CA PHE A 114 -2.19 -21.66 -9.96
C PHE A 114 -3.48 -22.46 -10.01
N ASP A 115 -3.63 -23.36 -9.04
CA ASP A 115 -4.84 -24.17 -8.91
C ASP A 115 -5.85 -23.48 -7.97
N PRO A 116 -7.14 -23.82 -8.05
CA PRO A 116 -8.10 -23.45 -7.00
C PRO A 116 -7.60 -23.92 -5.63
N ALA A 117 -7.76 -23.09 -4.60
CA ALA A 117 -7.32 -23.45 -3.27
C ALA A 117 -8.15 -24.59 -2.69
N GLU A 118 -7.47 -25.59 -2.13
CA GLU A 118 -8.14 -26.70 -1.46
C GLU A 118 -8.79 -26.22 -0.15
N PRO A 119 -10.03 -26.65 0.16
CA PRO A 119 -10.67 -26.36 1.44
C PRO A 119 -9.83 -26.79 2.66
N GLY A 120 -8.99 -27.81 2.49
CA GLY A 120 -8.07 -28.33 3.51
C GLY A 120 -6.83 -27.47 3.76
N HIS A 121 -6.61 -26.37 3.03
CA HIS A 121 -5.43 -25.52 3.24
C HIS A 121 -5.31 -25.10 4.73
N PRO A 122 -4.14 -25.25 5.38
CA PRO A 122 -4.00 -25.11 6.83
C PRO A 122 -4.53 -23.79 7.42
N TYR A 123 -4.36 -22.68 6.70
CA TYR A 123 -4.90 -21.38 7.10
C TYR A 123 -6.44 -21.35 7.08
N LEU A 124 -7.07 -21.94 6.06
CA LEU A 124 -8.52 -21.97 5.91
C LEU A 124 -9.14 -22.86 6.99
N ALA A 125 -8.58 -24.06 7.17
CA ALA A 125 -9.00 -24.99 8.22
C ALA A 125 -8.87 -24.36 9.63
N LYS A 126 -7.74 -23.72 9.92
CA LYS A 126 -7.54 -23.01 11.20
C LYS A 126 -8.53 -21.88 11.41
N LYS A 127 -8.92 -21.19 10.34
CA LYS A 127 -9.89 -20.09 10.39
C LYS A 127 -11.35 -20.55 10.28
N LYS A 128 -11.59 -21.83 9.96
CA LYS A 128 -12.92 -22.40 9.70
C LYS A 128 -13.70 -21.60 8.65
N ILE A 129 -13.07 -21.33 7.52
CA ILE A 129 -13.62 -20.55 6.42
C ILE A 129 -13.40 -21.25 5.09
N SER A 130 -14.31 -21.05 4.14
CA SER A 130 -14.18 -21.54 2.77
C SER A 130 -13.14 -20.75 1.95
N PRO A 131 -12.66 -21.28 0.80
CA PRO A 131 -11.68 -20.60 -0.04
C PRO A 131 -12.21 -19.37 -0.80
N TYR A 132 -13.52 -19.26 -1.05
CA TYR A 132 -14.15 -18.16 -1.79
C TYR A 132 -13.48 -17.80 -3.13
N GLY A 133 -13.04 -18.81 -3.89
CA GLY A 133 -12.36 -18.60 -5.17
C GLY A 133 -10.90 -18.16 -5.05
N ALA A 134 -10.31 -18.25 -3.86
CA ALA A 134 -8.87 -18.11 -3.69
C ALA A 134 -8.14 -19.24 -4.44
N MET A 135 -6.92 -18.94 -4.87
CA MET A 135 -6.05 -19.88 -5.58
C MET A 135 -4.98 -20.43 -4.64
N GLN A 136 -4.22 -21.42 -5.07
CA GLN A 136 -3.07 -21.97 -4.37
C GLN A 136 -1.89 -22.05 -5.32
N ASP A 137 -0.73 -21.52 -4.89
CA ASP A 137 0.47 -21.59 -5.71
C ASP A 137 1.15 -22.97 -5.60
N LEU A 138 2.08 -23.23 -6.52
CA LEU A 138 2.85 -24.48 -6.60
C LEU A 138 3.67 -24.81 -5.33
N THR A 139 3.78 -23.86 -4.39
CA THR A 139 4.47 -24.06 -3.11
C THR A 139 3.52 -24.23 -1.93
N GLY A 140 2.22 -24.38 -2.22
CA GLY A 140 1.17 -24.60 -1.22
C GLY A 140 0.74 -23.36 -0.46
N ASN A 141 1.07 -22.14 -0.92
CA ASN A 141 0.52 -20.94 -0.31
C ASN A 141 -0.87 -20.65 -0.87
N LEU A 142 -1.81 -20.27 -0.01
CA LEU A 142 -3.06 -19.64 -0.41
C LEU A 142 -2.77 -18.27 -1.05
N VAL A 143 -3.39 -18.02 -2.20
CA VAL A 143 -3.21 -16.82 -3.02
C VAL A 143 -4.56 -16.13 -3.21
N ILE A 144 -4.61 -14.87 -2.81
CA ILE A 144 -5.78 -14.01 -2.96
C ILE A 144 -5.40 -12.89 -3.94
N SER A 145 -6.07 -12.84 -5.09
CA SER A 145 -5.83 -11.78 -6.07
C SER A 145 -6.26 -10.42 -5.50
N VAL A 146 -5.46 -9.39 -5.72
CA VAL A 146 -5.81 -8.00 -5.40
C VAL A 146 -6.27 -7.35 -6.70
N ARG A 147 -7.54 -6.96 -6.77
CA ARG A 147 -8.17 -6.40 -7.96
C ARG A 147 -8.68 -5.00 -7.71
N ASP A 148 -8.79 -4.18 -8.73
CA ASP A 148 -9.52 -2.91 -8.61
C ASP A 148 -11.05 -3.13 -8.62
N ILE A 149 -11.80 -2.02 -8.60
CA ILE A 149 -13.28 -2.04 -8.59
C ILE A 149 -13.88 -2.57 -9.92
N TYR A 150 -13.08 -2.65 -10.98
CA TYR A 150 -13.48 -3.18 -12.29
C TYR A 150 -13.07 -4.64 -12.47
N GLY A 151 -12.33 -5.22 -11.52
CA GLY A 151 -11.89 -6.61 -11.54
C GLY A 151 -10.48 -6.79 -12.11
N GLU A 152 -9.79 -5.71 -12.48
CA GLU A 152 -8.45 -5.78 -13.05
C GLU A 152 -7.40 -6.10 -11.98
N ILE A 153 -6.49 -7.01 -12.32
CA ILE A 153 -5.41 -7.44 -11.44
C ILE A 153 -4.46 -6.27 -11.14
N GLN A 154 -4.22 -6.02 -9.85
CA GLN A 154 -3.26 -5.03 -9.37
C GLN A 154 -2.09 -5.66 -8.60
N SER A 155 -2.34 -6.71 -7.83
CA SER A 155 -1.38 -7.40 -6.98
C SER A 155 -1.91 -8.80 -6.60
N LEU A 156 -1.21 -9.48 -5.70
CA LEU A 156 -1.73 -10.64 -4.96
C LEU A 156 -1.27 -10.58 -3.50
N GLN A 157 -2.03 -11.22 -2.61
CA GLN A 157 -1.61 -11.58 -1.26
C GLN A 157 -1.36 -13.09 -1.21
N LYS A 158 -0.20 -13.49 -0.70
CA LYS A 158 0.09 -14.89 -0.35
C LYS A 158 -0.05 -15.10 1.15
N ILE A 159 -0.59 -16.24 1.54
CA ILE A 159 -0.71 -16.68 2.93
C ILE A 159 -0.10 -18.08 3.02
N SER A 160 0.98 -18.22 3.79
CA SER A 160 1.60 -19.52 4.02
C SER A 160 0.72 -20.42 4.90
N ALA A 161 1.07 -21.71 4.97
CA ALA A 161 0.45 -22.65 5.91
C ALA A 161 0.47 -22.15 7.37
N SER A 162 1.53 -21.46 7.79
CA SER A 162 1.63 -20.83 9.12
C SER A 162 0.80 -19.56 9.30
N GLY A 163 0.18 -19.06 8.24
CA GLY A 163 -0.62 -17.83 8.24
C GLY A 163 0.20 -16.55 8.01
N ARG A 164 1.49 -16.65 7.66
CA ARG A 164 2.32 -15.49 7.32
C ARG A 164 1.84 -14.90 6.00
N LYS A 165 1.48 -13.62 6.03
CA LYS A 165 0.97 -12.89 4.87
C LYS A 165 2.09 -12.11 4.19
N SER A 166 2.08 -12.09 2.86
CA SER A 166 2.98 -11.26 2.06
C SER A 166 2.27 -10.78 0.80
N PHE A 167 2.76 -9.72 0.18
CA PHE A 167 2.21 -9.17 -1.06
C PHE A 167 3.22 -9.27 -2.20
N ALA A 168 2.74 -9.38 -3.43
CA ALA A 168 3.62 -9.36 -4.59
C ALA A 168 4.40 -8.05 -4.71
N LYS A 169 5.73 -8.18 -4.89
CA LYS A 169 6.63 -7.04 -5.04
C LYS A 169 6.25 -6.24 -6.30
N GLY A 170 6.07 -4.93 -6.12
CA GLY A 170 5.75 -4.00 -7.21
C GLY A 170 4.26 -3.95 -7.57
N GLY A 171 3.41 -4.77 -6.95
CA GLY A 171 1.97 -4.69 -7.16
C GLY A 171 1.35 -3.42 -6.55
N ARG A 172 0.26 -2.95 -7.15
CA ARG A 172 -0.52 -1.82 -6.64
C ARG A 172 -1.50 -2.34 -5.59
N MET A 173 -1.45 -1.75 -4.39
CA MET A 173 -2.36 -2.10 -3.30
C MET A 173 -3.48 -1.06 -3.10
N LYS A 174 -3.23 0.20 -3.45
CA LYS A 174 -4.17 1.30 -3.25
C LYS A 174 -5.41 1.11 -4.13
N GLY A 175 -6.57 1.03 -3.49
CA GLY A 175 -7.85 0.73 -4.13
C GLY A 175 -8.06 -0.76 -4.44
N GLY A 176 -7.08 -1.60 -4.11
CA GLY A 176 -7.15 -3.03 -4.33
C GLY A 176 -8.07 -3.73 -3.34
N MET A 177 -8.86 -4.68 -3.84
CA MET A 177 -9.89 -5.40 -3.09
C MET A 177 -10.06 -6.81 -3.63
N TYR A 178 -10.83 -7.63 -2.92
CA TYR A 178 -11.20 -8.98 -3.35
C TYR A 178 -12.64 -9.25 -2.97
N TRP A 179 -13.48 -9.58 -3.96
CA TRP A 179 -14.87 -9.94 -3.74
C TRP A 179 -14.96 -11.42 -3.36
N LEU A 180 -15.56 -11.70 -2.20
CA LEU A 180 -15.89 -13.07 -1.77
C LEU A 180 -17.33 -13.41 -2.14
N ARG A 181 -18.18 -12.40 -2.23
CA ARG A 181 -19.56 -12.48 -2.71
C ARG A 181 -19.85 -11.28 -3.57
N ASP A 182 -20.54 -11.50 -4.68
CA ASP A 182 -20.86 -10.43 -5.63
C ASP A 182 -21.65 -9.29 -4.97
N PRO A 183 -21.44 -8.05 -5.42
CA PRO A 183 -22.11 -6.88 -4.87
C PRO A 183 -23.63 -6.98 -4.99
N GLY A 184 -24.33 -6.53 -3.94
CA GLY A 184 -25.80 -6.39 -3.91
C GLY A 184 -26.20 -5.05 -3.28
N ASP A 185 -27.43 -4.96 -2.78
CA ASP A 185 -27.95 -3.74 -2.13
C ASP A 185 -27.20 -3.38 -0.85
N VAL A 186 -26.68 -4.38 -0.13
CA VAL A 186 -25.81 -4.21 1.03
C VAL A 186 -24.44 -4.78 0.72
N ILE A 187 -23.38 -4.02 1.01
CA ILE A 187 -21.99 -4.38 0.77
C ILE A 187 -21.18 -4.25 2.06
N TYR A 188 -20.63 -5.38 2.52
CA TYR A 188 -19.75 -5.46 3.69
C TYR A 188 -18.29 -5.33 3.28
N ILE A 189 -17.59 -4.33 3.81
CA ILE A 189 -16.16 -4.13 3.62
C ILE A 189 -15.44 -4.57 4.89
N ALA A 190 -14.58 -5.58 4.79
CA ALA A 190 -13.83 -6.11 5.92
C ALA A 190 -12.31 -5.98 5.72
N GLU A 191 -11.58 -5.80 6.82
CA GLU A 191 -10.13 -5.85 6.79
C GLU A 191 -9.62 -7.30 6.82
N GLY A 192 -9.00 -7.70 5.72
CA GLY A 192 -8.36 -9.01 5.56
C GLY A 192 -9.32 -10.12 5.15
N PHE A 193 -8.78 -11.08 4.41
CA PHE A 193 -9.56 -12.16 3.81
C PHE A 193 -10.29 -13.03 4.84
N GLY A 194 -9.63 -13.37 5.95
CA GLY A 194 -10.25 -14.23 6.97
C GLY A 194 -11.52 -13.61 7.59
N THR A 195 -11.46 -12.31 7.91
CA THR A 195 -12.62 -11.58 8.46
C THR A 195 -13.74 -11.47 7.43
N ALA A 196 -13.40 -11.14 6.19
CA ALA A 196 -14.37 -11.07 5.11
C ALA A 196 -15.04 -12.43 4.87
N ALA A 197 -14.26 -13.52 4.88
CA ALA A 197 -14.78 -14.87 4.70
C ALA A 197 -15.74 -15.25 5.84
N SER A 198 -15.38 -14.99 7.10
CA SER A 198 -16.29 -15.24 8.23
C SER A 198 -17.62 -14.48 8.12
N ILE A 199 -17.61 -13.23 7.62
CA ILE A 199 -18.84 -12.47 7.35
C ILE A 199 -19.64 -13.14 6.22
N ALA A 200 -18.97 -13.55 5.14
CA ALA A 200 -19.61 -14.23 4.03
C ALA A 200 -20.28 -15.56 4.44
N GLU A 201 -19.70 -16.31 5.40
CA GLU A 201 -20.31 -17.51 5.99
C GLU A 201 -21.50 -17.18 6.91
N SER A 202 -21.53 -15.99 7.51
CA SER A 202 -22.53 -15.60 8.53
C SER A 202 -23.77 -14.94 7.95
N ILE A 203 -23.77 -14.56 6.68
CA ILE A 203 -24.88 -13.84 6.05
C ILE A 203 -25.45 -14.67 4.88
N SER A 204 -26.76 -14.57 4.66
CA SER A 204 -27.42 -15.24 3.53
C SER A 204 -27.42 -14.41 2.25
N THR A 205 -27.41 -13.07 2.35
CA THR A 205 -27.48 -12.13 1.23
C THR A 205 -26.50 -10.96 1.42
N GLY A 206 -26.13 -10.30 0.32
CA GLY A 206 -25.27 -9.13 0.31
C GLY A 206 -23.85 -9.42 -0.21
N GLY A 207 -23.22 -8.37 -0.71
CA GLY A 207 -21.85 -8.43 -1.22
C GLY A 207 -20.83 -8.36 -0.10
N VAL A 208 -19.73 -9.09 -0.24
CA VAL A 208 -18.67 -9.11 0.76
C VAL A 208 -17.33 -8.92 0.09
N VAL A 209 -16.59 -7.92 0.56
CA VAL A 209 -15.31 -7.52 -0.02
C VAL A 209 -14.24 -7.39 1.05
N CYS A 210 -13.10 -8.02 0.77
CA CYS A 210 -11.88 -7.88 1.55
C CYS A 210 -11.09 -6.67 1.06
N CYS A 211 -10.77 -5.74 1.98
CA CYS A 211 -9.69 -4.78 1.81
C CYS A 211 -8.44 -5.29 2.55
N PHE A 212 -7.25 -5.09 1.98
CA PHE A 212 -6.02 -5.72 2.49
C PHE A 212 -5.33 -4.98 3.64
N SER A 213 -5.85 -3.83 4.05
CA SER A 213 -5.41 -3.07 5.23
C SER A 213 -6.41 -1.98 5.63
N ALA A 214 -6.43 -1.59 6.90
CA ALA A 214 -7.25 -0.48 7.41
C ALA A 214 -7.03 0.82 6.61
N GLY A 215 -5.77 1.14 6.27
CA GLY A 215 -5.43 2.33 5.48
C GLY A 215 -5.97 2.32 4.05
N ASN A 216 -6.31 1.15 3.51
CA ASN A 216 -6.93 1.01 2.19
C ASN A 216 -8.46 1.06 2.24
N MET A 217 -9.07 0.82 3.40
CA MET A 217 -10.53 0.70 3.56
C MET A 217 -11.30 1.92 3.03
N LEU A 218 -10.85 3.14 3.36
CA LEU A 218 -11.50 4.35 2.85
C LEU A 218 -11.40 4.47 1.32
N THR A 219 -10.28 4.06 0.74
CA THR A 219 -10.09 4.07 -0.73
C THR A 219 -11.01 3.05 -1.40
N THR A 220 -11.10 1.85 -0.83
CA THR A 220 -12.01 0.79 -1.29
C THR A 220 -13.48 1.23 -1.18
N ALA A 221 -13.89 1.82 -0.05
CA ALA A 221 -15.25 2.31 0.15
C ALA A 221 -15.63 3.41 -0.85
N LYS A 222 -14.72 4.35 -1.13
CA LYS A 222 -14.93 5.39 -2.15
C LYS A 222 -15.09 4.79 -3.55
N ALA A 223 -14.26 3.82 -3.91
CA ALA A 223 -14.36 3.15 -5.21
C ALA A 223 -15.69 2.40 -5.35
N ILE A 224 -16.10 1.68 -4.30
CA ILE A 224 -17.39 0.97 -4.27
C ILE A 224 -18.55 1.96 -4.35
N ARG A 225 -18.57 3.03 -3.56
CA ARG A 225 -19.61 4.07 -3.65
C ARG A 225 -19.70 4.69 -5.04
N GLY A 226 -18.57 4.86 -5.73
CA GLY A 226 -18.54 5.35 -7.11
C GLY A 226 -19.22 4.40 -8.10
N LYS A 227 -19.02 3.08 -7.98
CA LYS A 227 -19.60 2.07 -8.88
C LYS A 227 -21.02 1.64 -8.47
N TYR A 228 -21.31 1.61 -7.16
CA TYR A 228 -22.56 1.20 -6.55
C TYR A 228 -23.12 2.35 -5.69
N PRO A 229 -23.62 3.44 -6.31
CA PRO A 229 -24.00 4.66 -5.62
C PRO A 229 -25.16 4.49 -4.65
N ARG A 230 -26.02 3.48 -4.86
CA ARG A 230 -27.20 3.19 -4.03
C ARG A 230 -26.99 2.10 -2.98
N ALA A 231 -25.88 1.36 -3.03
CA ALA A 231 -25.65 0.29 -2.07
C ALA A 231 -25.43 0.85 -0.66
N GLU A 232 -25.98 0.19 0.34
CA GLU A 232 -25.59 0.40 1.74
C GLU A 232 -24.19 -0.18 1.95
N ILE A 233 -23.28 0.59 2.54
CA ILE A 233 -21.89 0.16 2.75
C ILE A 233 -21.66 0.02 4.24
N ILE A 234 -21.46 -1.21 4.69
CA ILE A 234 -21.19 -1.55 6.09
C ILE A 234 -19.71 -1.86 6.25
N ARG A 235 -19.04 -1.20 7.20
CA ARG A 235 -17.62 -1.43 7.50
C ARG A 235 -17.51 -2.38 8.68
N ALA A 236 -16.92 -3.55 8.46
CA ALA A 236 -16.64 -4.52 9.50
C ALA A 236 -15.15 -4.46 9.88
N LEU A 237 -14.87 -3.92 11.08
CA LEU A 237 -13.52 -3.87 11.64
C LEU A 237 -13.33 -5.03 12.63
N SER A 238 -12.11 -5.57 12.69
CA SER A 238 -11.73 -6.62 13.65
C SER A 238 -11.65 -6.11 15.10
N THR A 239 -11.83 -4.81 15.31
CA THR A 239 -11.95 -4.16 16.62
C THR A 239 -13.42 -3.81 16.84
N PHE A 240 -14.05 -4.48 17.80
CA PHE A 240 -15.33 -4.04 18.36
C PHE A 240 -15.16 -2.64 18.95
N HIS A 241 -15.54 -1.63 18.19
CA HIS A 241 -16.02 -0.38 18.74
C HIS A 241 -17.27 -0.01 17.96
N LEU A 242 -18.39 -0.61 18.37
CA LEU A 242 -19.70 -0.04 18.13
C LEU A 242 -19.76 1.22 19.01
N SER A 243 -19.52 2.37 18.42
CA SER A 243 -20.11 3.61 18.93
C SER A 243 -21.50 3.67 18.30
N CYS A 244 -22.52 3.62 19.16
CA CYS A 244 -23.91 3.93 18.84
C CYS A 244 -24.03 5.29 18.14
#